data_AF-A0A1B6MQD1-F1
#
_entry.id   AF-A0A1B6MQD1-F1
#
_cell.length_a   1.000
_cell.length_b   1.000
_cell.length_c   1.000
_cell.angle_alpha   90.00
_cell.angle_beta   90.00
_cell.angle_gamma   90.00
#
_symmetry.space_group_name_H-M   'P 1'
#
loop_
_entity.id
_entity.type
_entity.pdbx_description
1 polymer ?
#
loop_
_entity_poly.entity_id
_entity_poly.type
_entity_poly.pdbx_seq_one_letter_code
_entity_poly.pdbx_strand_id
1 'polypeptide(L)'
;EHGLKEGTIDHARLANYTLISAYGRNEHIKGGVAIYKHNQLTYKTESLGVEGHSIEMTCEVTAIKIRITKKKCLSLIGVNRPPGSNLDTSLQVLSETFDKVLTP
;
A
#
# COMPACT_ATOMS: atom_id res chain seq x y z
N GLU A 1 6.22 4.54 6.99
CA GLU A 1 6.01 5.95 7.38
C GLU A 1 6.63 6.21 8.75
N HIS A 2 7.32 7.34 8.92
CA HIS A 2 7.99 7.76 10.17
C HIS A 2 9.22 6.95 10.66
N GLY A 3 10.01 6.32 9.79
CA GLY A 3 11.23 5.62 10.25
C GLY A 3 11.09 4.12 10.46
N LEU A 4 9.87 3.59 10.31
CA LEU A 4 9.58 2.20 10.60
C LEU A 4 9.93 1.32 9.40
N LYS A 5 10.88 0.40 9.60
CA LYS A 5 11.25 -0.65 8.65
C LYS A 5 10.14 -1.68 8.53
N GLU A 6 10.16 -2.49 7.47
CA GLU A 6 9.15 -3.51 7.17
C GLU A 6 8.80 -4.40 8.37
N GLY A 7 9.80 -4.95 9.09
CA GLY A 7 9.54 -5.76 10.29
C GLY A 7 9.03 -5.00 11.52
N THR A 8 8.98 -3.67 11.50
CA THR A 8 8.50 -2.84 12.62
C THR A 8 7.12 -2.23 12.33
N ILE A 9 6.72 -2.14 11.06
CA ILE A 9 5.42 -1.55 10.68
C ILE A 9 4.26 -2.42 11.16
N ASP A 10 4.43 -3.74 11.18
CA ASP A 10 3.47 -4.70 11.73
C ASP A 10 3.21 -4.51 13.24
N HIS A 11 4.14 -3.86 13.93
CA HIS A 11 4.04 -3.56 15.36
C HIS A 11 3.56 -2.13 15.63
N ALA A 12 3.45 -1.29 14.60
CA ALA A 12 2.93 0.06 14.71
C ALA A 12 1.42 0.02 14.97
N ARG A 13 1.01 0.45 16.17
CA ARG A 13 -0.40 0.47 16.57
C ARG A 13 -0.95 1.87 16.52
N LEU A 14 -2.01 2.04 15.73
CA LEU A 14 -2.81 3.25 15.70
C LEU A 14 -4.14 2.95 16.38
N ALA A 15 -4.48 3.70 17.43
CA ALA A 15 -5.64 3.40 18.26
C ALA A 15 -6.93 3.36 17.42
N ASN A 16 -7.70 2.28 17.56
CA ASN A 16 -8.91 2.00 16.78
C ASN A 16 -8.70 1.71 15.29
N TYR A 17 -7.47 1.44 14.85
CA TYR A 17 -7.19 1.00 13.49
C TYR A 17 -6.38 -0.30 13.47
N THR A 18 -6.57 -1.05 12.38
CA THR A 18 -5.81 -2.26 12.05
C THR A 18 -5.04 -1.99 10.77
N LEU A 19 -3.73 -2.28 10.76
CA LEU A 19 -2.92 -2.25 9.54
C LEU A 19 -3.40 -3.35 8.59
N ILE A 20 -3.68 -3.01 7.33
CA ILE A 20 -4.13 -3.97 6.31
C ILE A 20 -3.01 -4.30 5.32
N SER A 21 -2.25 -3.30 4.90
CA SER A 21 -1.16 -3.46 3.94
C SER A 21 -0.19 -2.30 4.06
N ALA A 22 1.10 -2.55 3.86
CA ALA A 22 2.10 -1.51 3.85
C ALA A 22 3.35 -1.93 3.09
N TYR A 23 4.03 -0.93 2.53
CA TYR A 23 5.41 -1.01 2.11
C TYR A 23 6.27 -0.13 3.02
N GLY A 24 7.30 -0.72 3.61
CA GLY A 24 8.35 -0.03 4.35
C GLY A 24 9.65 0.00 3.54
N ARG A 25 10.38 1.11 3.63
CA ARG A 25 11.70 1.22 3.02
C ARG A 25 12.73 0.38 3.79
N ASN A 26 13.73 -0.13 3.09
CA ASN A 26 14.79 -0.94 3.67
C ASN A 26 16.05 -0.11 3.96
N GLU A 27 16.43 0.73 3.01
CA GLU A 27 17.71 1.47 3.04
C GLU A 27 17.56 2.89 3.61
N HIS A 28 16.42 3.54 3.42
CA HIS A 28 16.15 4.90 3.82
C HIS A 28 15.12 4.98 4.94
N ILE A 29 15.38 5.86 5.91
CA ILE A 29 14.58 5.98 7.14
C ILE A 29 13.17 6.53 6.85
N LYS A 30 13.04 7.56 6.02
CA LYS A 30 11.74 8.23 5.79
C LYS A 30 11.05 7.63 4.57
N GLY A 31 9.72 7.61 4.55
CA GLY A 31 8.91 7.15 3.41
C GLY A 31 8.14 5.87 3.70
N GLY A 32 7.80 5.14 2.65
CA GLY A 32 6.86 4.03 2.68
C GLY A 32 5.42 4.50 2.56
N VAL A 33 4.51 3.55 2.42
CA VAL A 33 3.07 3.78 2.32
C VAL A 33 2.34 2.70 3.10
N ALA A 34 1.28 3.06 3.83
CA ALA A 34 0.51 2.12 4.64
C ALA A 34 -0.99 2.41 4.54
N ILE A 35 -1.81 1.36 4.57
CA ILE A 35 -3.26 1.44 4.60
C ILE A 35 -3.77 0.82 5.90
N TYR A 36 -4.44 1.67 6.68
CA TYR A 36 -5.10 1.29 7.92
C TYR A 36 -6.62 1.28 7.75
N LYS A 37 -7.29 0.33 8.41
CA LYS A 37 -8.75 0.27 8.49
C LYS A 37 -9.21 0.56 9.90
N HIS A 38 -10.19 1.45 10.05
CA HIS A 38 -10.84 1.66 11.35
C HIS A 38 -11.54 0.38 11.83
N ASN A 39 -11.39 0.04 13.10
CA ASN A 39 -11.86 -1.25 13.66
C ASN A 39 -13.40 -1.40 13.63
N GLN A 40 -14.13 -0.29 13.58
CA GLN A 40 -15.60 -0.31 13.42
C GLN A 40 -16.05 -0.53 11.96
N LEU A 41 -15.13 -0.48 10.98
CA LEU A 41 -15.45 -0.75 9.58
C LEU A 41 -15.52 -2.26 9.34
N THR A 42 -16.75 -2.77 9.18
CA THR A 42 -17.04 -4.20 9.10
C THR A 42 -16.82 -4.83 7.73
N TYR A 43 -16.51 -4.03 6.70
CA TYR A 43 -16.20 -4.56 5.37
C TYR A 43 -14.97 -5.49 5.42
N LYS A 44 -15.06 -6.62 4.69
CA LYS A 44 -13.91 -7.50 4.50
C LYS A 44 -12.87 -6.77 3.66
N THR A 45 -11.66 -6.69 4.19
CA THR A 45 -10.51 -6.01 3.57
C THR A 45 -9.34 -6.97 3.52
N GLU A 46 -8.69 -7.08 2.37
CA GLU A 46 -7.51 -7.92 2.18
C GLU A 46 -6.43 -7.17 1.39
N SER A 47 -5.17 -7.41 1.71
CA SER A 47 -4.03 -6.93 0.92
C SER A 47 -4.04 -7.59 -0.46
N LEU A 48 -3.60 -6.84 -1.48
CA LEU A 48 -3.40 -7.35 -2.84
C LEU A 48 -1.94 -7.73 -3.14
N GLY A 49 -1.04 -7.59 -2.17
CA GLY A 49 0.34 -8.06 -2.29
C GLY A 49 1.15 -7.36 -3.39
N VAL A 50 0.90 -6.07 -3.65
CA VAL A 50 1.56 -5.30 -4.73
C VAL A 50 2.86 -4.64 -4.27
N GLU A 51 3.22 -4.78 -2.99
CA GLU A 51 4.36 -4.12 -2.36
C GLU A 51 5.68 -4.44 -3.06
N GLY A 52 5.79 -5.63 -3.68
CA GLY A 52 6.96 -6.05 -4.46
C GLY A 52 7.20 -5.22 -5.74
N HIS A 53 6.22 -4.44 -6.21
CA HIS A 53 6.43 -3.47 -7.29
C HIS A 53 7.02 -2.14 -6.78
N SER A 54 7.09 -1.95 -5.46
CA SER A 54 7.62 -0.71 -4.88
C SER A 54 9.11 -0.57 -5.16
N ILE A 55 9.47 0.60 -5.67
CA ILE A 55 10.86 1.02 -5.83
C ILE A 55 11.11 2.17 -4.88
N GLU A 56 11.97 1.91 -3.90
CA GLU A 56 12.38 2.87 -2.90
C GLU A 56 12.86 4.18 -3.53
N MET A 57 12.42 5.32 -2.97
CA MET A 57 12.74 6.67 -3.47
C MET A 57 12.22 6.99 -4.89
N THR A 58 11.53 6.07 -5.55
CA THR A 58 10.96 6.27 -6.89
C THR A 58 9.44 6.24 -6.85
N CYS A 59 8.84 5.08 -6.55
CA CYS A 59 7.40 4.91 -6.50
C CYS A 59 7.08 3.75 -5.56
N GLU A 60 6.39 4.06 -4.46
CA GLU A 60 6.10 3.13 -3.38
C GLU A 60 4.61 2.88 -3.35
N VAL A 61 4.22 1.62 -3.40
CA VAL A 61 2.84 1.22 -3.62
C VAL A 61 2.43 0.13 -2.64
N THR A 62 1.18 0.21 -2.22
CA THR A 62 0.49 -0.84 -1.47
C THR A 62 -0.98 -0.81 -1.89
N ALA A 63 -1.67 -1.94 -1.84
CA ALA A 63 -3.05 -1.99 -2.29
C ALA A 63 -3.90 -2.96 -1.48
N ILE A 64 -5.18 -2.63 -1.36
CA ILE A 64 -6.17 -3.46 -0.69
C ILE A 64 -7.42 -3.62 -1.55
N LYS A 65 -8.14 -4.72 -1.33
CA LYS A 65 -9.48 -4.98 -1.86
C LYS A 65 -10.48 -4.92 -0.72
N ILE A 66 -11.50 -4.10 -0.87
CA ILE A 66 -12.61 -3.92 0.06
C ILE A 66 -13.86 -4.55 -0.55
N ARG A 67 -14.41 -5.56 0.10
CA ARG A 67 -15.67 -6.19 -0.34
C ARG A 67 -16.86 -5.44 0.26
N ILE A 68 -17.51 -4.62 -0.55
CA ILE A 68 -18.71 -3.84 -0.15
C ILE A 68 -19.93 -4.75 -0.12
N THR A 69 -20.11 -5.57 -1.15
CA THR A 69 -21.17 -6.60 -1.23
C THR A 69 -20.62 -7.87 -1.87
N LYS A 70 -21.44 -8.93 -2.00
CA LYS A 70 -21.05 -10.15 -2.72
C LYS A 70 -20.64 -9.89 -4.18
N LYS A 71 -21.21 -8.88 -4.84
CA LYS A 71 -20.97 -8.54 -6.25
C LYS A 71 -20.13 -7.29 -6.47
N LYS A 72 -19.84 -6.52 -5.40
CA LYS A 72 -19.17 -5.22 -5.51
C LYS A 72 -17.94 -5.18 -4.62
N CYS A 73 -16.79 -4.98 -5.25
CA CYS A 73 -15.51 -4.73 -4.59
C CYS A 73 -15.02 -3.34 -4.96
N LEU A 74 -14.24 -2.74 -4.06
CA LEU A 74 -13.47 -1.51 -4.28
C LEU A 74 -12.01 -1.85 -4.05
N SER A 75 -11.16 -1.58 -5.04
CA SER A 75 -9.72 -1.65 -4.86
C SER A 75 -9.19 -0.25 -4.52
N LEU A 76 -8.36 -0.16 -3.49
CA LEU A 76 -7.69 1.06 -3.07
C LEU A 76 -6.19 0.86 -3.22
N ILE A 77 -5.52 1.76 -3.94
CA ILE A 77 -4.07 1.76 -4.11
C ILE A 77 -3.52 3.01 -3.41
N GLY A 78 -2.63 2.79 -2.44
CA GLY A 78 -1.84 3.85 -1.85
C GLY A 78 -0.56 4.02 -2.65
N VAL A 79 -0.22 5.27 -2.99
CA VAL A 79 0.97 5.61 -3.77
C VAL A 79 1.72 6.72 -3.06
N ASN A 80 3.00 6.51 -2.80
CA ASN A 80 3.94 7.56 -2.40
C ASN A 80 5.00 7.72 -3.50
N ARG A 81 5.05 8.91 -4.12
CA ARG A 81 6.02 9.25 -5.16
C ARG A 81 6.79 10.50 -4.71
N PRO A 82 8.08 10.38 -4.34
CA PRO A 82 8.89 11.53 -3.97
C PRO A 82 8.99 12.55 -5.10
N PRO A 83 9.07 13.86 -4.77
CA PRO A 83 9.28 14.90 -5.77
C PRO A 83 10.61 14.68 -6.49
N GLY A 84 10.64 14.89 -7.80
CA GLY A 84 11.84 14.73 -8.63
C GLY A 84 12.22 13.28 -8.98
N SER A 85 11.45 12.29 -8.53
CA SER A 85 11.62 10.89 -8.97
C SER A 85 11.34 10.70 -10.46
N ASN A 86 11.96 9.69 -11.08
CA ASN A 86 11.76 9.38 -12.50
C ASN A 86 10.27 9.07 -12.78
N LEU A 87 9.66 9.83 -13.70
CA LEU A 87 8.26 9.69 -14.03
C LEU A 87 7.96 8.37 -14.75
N ASP A 88 8.78 8.01 -15.75
CA ASP A 88 8.57 6.82 -16.56
C ASP A 88 8.65 5.54 -15.72
N THR A 89 9.62 5.47 -14.81
CA THR A 89 9.73 4.36 -13.85
C THR A 89 8.52 4.32 -12.91
N SER A 90 8.04 5.49 -12.46
CA SER A 90 6.83 5.54 -11.62
C SER A 90 5.58 5.06 -12.38
N LEU A 91 5.46 5.44 -13.66
CA LEU A 91 4.36 5.00 -14.51
C LEU A 91 4.42 3.49 -14.77
N GLN A 92 5.62 2.92 -14.94
CA GLN A 92 5.81 1.49 -15.06
C GLN A 92 5.35 0.74 -13.80
N VAL A 93 5.80 1.18 -12.61
CA VAL A 93 5.36 0.60 -11.33
C VAL A 93 3.84 0.64 -11.19
N LEU A 94 3.22 1.75 -11.54
CA LEU A 94 1.76 1.88 -11.51
C LEU A 94 1.07 0.95 -12.51
N SER A 95 1.59 0.84 -13.74
CA SER A 95 1.05 -0.07 -14.76
C SER A 95 1.06 -1.52 -14.26
N GLU A 96 2.20 -2.00 -13.76
CA GLU A 96 2.34 -3.35 -13.21
C GLU A 96 1.41 -3.58 -12.01
N THR A 97 1.27 -2.55 -11.15
CA THR A 97 0.34 -2.58 -10.02
C THR A 97 -1.11 -2.69 -10.50
N PHE A 98 -1.51 -1.94 -11.52
CA PHE A 98 -2.87 -1.99 -12.08
C PHE A 98 -3.18 -3.36 -12.69
N ASP A 99 -2.24 -3.96 -13.43
CA ASP A 99 -2.42 -5.29 -14.03
C ASP A 99 -2.70 -6.36 -12.96
N LYS A 100 -2.05 -6.25 -11.80
CA LYS A 100 -2.27 -7.13 -10.65
C LYS A 100 -3.56 -6.85 -9.87
N VAL A 101 -3.99 -5.59 -9.80
CA VAL A 101 -5.20 -5.18 -9.06
C VAL A 101 -6.48 -5.41 -9.85
N LEU A 102 -6.40 -5.30 -11.18
CA LEU A 102 -7.53 -5.41 -12.11
C LEU A 102 -7.74 -6.83 -12.64
N THR A 103 -6.89 -7.78 -12.26
CA THR A 103 -7.10 -9.19 -12.58
C THR A 103 -8.35 -9.72 -11.82
N PRO A 104 -9.28 -10.43 -12.50
CA PRO A 104 -10.56 -10.89 -11.93
C PRO A 104 -10.45 -11.69 -10.62
#